data_AF-A0A920S6X6-F1
#
_entry.id   AF-A0A920S6X6-F1
#
_cell.length_a   1.000
_cell.length_b   1.000
_cell.length_c   1.000
_cell.angle_alpha   90.00
_cell.angle_beta   90.00
_cell.angle_gamma   90.00
#
_symmetry.space_group_name_H-M   'P 1'
#
loop_
_entity.id
_entity.type
_entity.pdbx_description
1 polymer ?
#
loop_
_entity_poly.entity_id
_entity_poly.type
_entity_poly.pdbx_seq_one_letter_code
_entity_poly.pdbx_strand_id
1 'polypeptide(L)'
;MGSAWSLMWNWVPKPVSPATTVSSWMNAAPPGIRALFAAGDCTNHPNKLLDRPLRLESGPNAMEQSRVAASNLTGGDKKYASIPWFWSDQYDLKLQMVGFSSDADESITRGDRKPMSSLCFTTRAAKSSRQKPSIHHANFWWQNNSWEKIYRPEHAVKSRG
;
A
#
# COMPACT_ATOMS: atom_id res chain seq x y z
N MET A 1 -10.01 0.96 -27.24
CA MET A 1 -8.74 0.20 -27.29
C MET A 1 -7.73 0.92 -26.41
N GLY A 2 -7.16 0.22 -25.43
CA GLY A 2 -6.31 0.78 -24.37
C GLY A 2 -6.74 0.26 -23.00
N SER A 3 -6.79 -1.07 -22.83
CA SER A 3 -6.97 -1.71 -21.53
C SER A 3 -5.85 -1.26 -20.60
N ALA A 4 -6.18 -0.68 -19.45
CA ALA A 4 -5.25 -0.54 -18.36
C ALA A 4 -4.82 -1.95 -17.97
N TRP A 5 -3.66 -2.31 -18.50
CA TRP A 5 -2.90 -3.54 -18.33
C TRP A 5 -3.32 -4.37 -17.12
N SER A 6 -3.63 -5.64 -17.40
CA SER A 6 -3.86 -6.74 -16.47
C SER A 6 -3.05 -6.63 -15.15
N LEU A 7 -3.61 -5.97 -14.13
CA LEU A 7 -2.96 -5.73 -12.82
C LEU A 7 -3.54 -6.60 -11.71
N MET A 8 -4.28 -7.67 -12.06
CA MET A 8 -4.88 -8.57 -11.07
C MET A 8 -3.85 -9.55 -10.47
N TRP A 9 -2.65 -9.65 -11.03
CA TRP A 9 -1.69 -10.71 -10.69
C TRP A 9 -0.49 -10.19 -9.88
N ASN A 10 -0.70 -9.71 -8.64
CA ASN A 10 0.28 -9.82 -7.53
C ASN A 10 -0.09 -9.07 -6.23
N TRP A 11 -1.38 -8.94 -5.89
CA TRP A 11 -1.78 -8.43 -4.56
C TRP A 11 -1.65 -9.45 -3.40
N VAL A 12 -0.78 -10.44 -3.58
CA VAL A 12 -0.42 -11.40 -2.55
C VAL A 12 1.03 -11.09 -2.17
N PRO A 13 1.35 -10.84 -0.88
CA PRO A 13 2.73 -10.72 -0.43
C PRO A 13 3.55 -11.90 -0.96
N LYS A 14 4.57 -11.61 -1.75
CA LYS A 14 5.45 -12.64 -2.30
C LYS A 14 6.54 -13.00 -1.29
N PRO A 15 7.09 -14.23 -1.35
CA PRO A 15 8.27 -14.58 -0.58
C PRO A 15 9.36 -13.53 -0.82
N VAL A 16 9.96 -13.08 0.28
CA VAL A 16 10.99 -12.06 0.26
C VAL A 16 12.25 -12.66 -0.36
N SER A 17 12.63 -12.19 -1.55
CA SER A 17 13.99 -12.41 -2.05
C SER A 17 14.93 -11.44 -1.31
N PRO A 18 16.05 -11.92 -0.73
CA PRO A 18 17.03 -11.06 -0.07
C PRO A 18 17.69 -10.06 -1.04
N ALA A 19 17.58 -10.27 -2.35
CA ALA A 19 18.34 -9.55 -3.37
C ALA A 19 18.07 -8.02 -3.46
N THR A 20 16.98 -7.50 -2.88
CA THR A 20 16.71 -6.04 -2.88
C THR A 20 15.97 -5.59 -1.60
N THR A 21 16.43 -6.03 -0.43
CA THR A 21 15.91 -5.48 0.83
C THR A 21 16.39 -4.04 0.99
N VAL A 22 15.44 -3.12 1.23
CA VAL A 22 15.71 -1.70 1.44
C VAL A 22 15.24 -1.26 2.82
N SER A 23 15.91 -0.26 3.39
CA SER A 23 15.44 0.40 4.61
C SER A 23 14.21 1.27 4.33
N SER A 24 13.56 1.84 5.36
CA SER A 24 12.47 2.81 5.15
C SER A 24 12.89 4.09 4.41
N TRP A 25 14.19 4.31 4.21
CA TRP A 25 14.74 5.42 3.42
C TRP A 25 15.02 5.05 1.97
N MET A 26 14.61 3.84 1.54
CA MET A 26 14.91 3.26 0.22
C MET A 26 16.40 3.01 -0.02
N ASN A 27 17.22 3.04 1.04
CA ASN A 27 18.64 2.74 0.98
C ASN A 27 18.84 1.22 0.93
N ALA A 28 19.65 0.76 -0.04
CA ALA A 28 20.02 -0.62 -0.31
C ALA A 28 21.54 -0.87 -0.17
N ALA A 29 22.29 0.14 0.28
CA ALA A 29 23.75 0.12 0.27
C ALA A 29 24.33 -0.90 1.26
N PRO A 30 25.22 -1.79 0.81
CA PRO A 30 26.04 -2.58 1.72
C PRO A 30 27.10 -1.70 2.40
N PRO A 31 27.75 -2.21 3.47
CA PRO A 31 28.88 -1.51 4.09
C PRO A 31 29.94 -1.11 3.06
N GLY A 32 30.40 0.14 3.13
CA GLY A 32 31.42 0.68 2.21
C GLY A 32 30.86 1.38 0.97
N ILE A 33 29.56 1.24 0.65
CA ILE A 33 28.90 2.01 -0.40
C ILE A 33 28.08 3.13 0.26
N ARG A 34 28.28 4.38 -0.17
CA ARG A 34 27.63 5.54 0.47
C ARG A 34 26.21 5.84 -0.03
N ALA A 35 25.85 5.39 -1.24
CA ALA A 35 24.59 5.78 -1.87
C ALA A 35 24.15 4.76 -2.93
N LEU A 36 23.49 3.69 -2.48
CA LEU A 36 22.76 2.77 -3.36
C LEU A 36 21.29 2.80 -2.93
N PHE A 37 20.40 3.09 -3.86
CA PHE A 37 18.97 3.17 -3.62
C PHE A 37 18.23 2.26 -4.60
N ALA A 38 17.10 1.71 -4.17
CA ALA A 38 16.20 0.95 -5.03
C ALA A 38 14.76 1.38 -4.77
N ALA A 39 13.92 1.34 -5.81
CA ALA A 39 12.52 1.73 -5.78
C ALA A 39 11.70 0.89 -6.77
N GLY A 40 10.40 0.76 -6.51
CA GLY A 40 9.46 -0.01 -7.31
C GLY A 40 9.41 -1.50 -6.96
N ASP A 41 8.99 -2.28 -7.96
CA ASP A 41 8.58 -3.68 -7.86
C ASP A 41 9.70 -4.63 -7.39
N CYS A 42 10.96 -4.21 -7.56
CA CYS A 42 12.11 -4.96 -7.10
C CYS A 42 12.30 -4.88 -5.57
N THR A 43 11.76 -3.86 -4.90
CA THR A 43 12.08 -3.59 -3.50
C THR A 43 11.30 -4.46 -2.53
N ASN A 44 12.02 -4.98 -1.53
CA ASN A 44 11.41 -5.47 -0.31
C ASN A 44 11.63 -4.44 0.82
N HIS A 45 10.58 -3.77 1.25
CA HIS A 45 10.65 -2.64 2.17
C HIS A 45 9.84 -2.87 3.44
N PRO A 46 10.23 -2.28 4.59
CA PRO A 46 9.47 -2.43 5.83
C PRO A 46 8.10 -1.73 5.72
N ASN A 47 7.04 -2.42 6.16
CA ASN A 47 5.71 -1.83 6.28
C ASN A 47 5.27 -1.77 7.74
N LYS A 48 5.12 -0.55 8.27
CA LYS A 48 4.73 -0.33 9.68
C LYS A 48 3.30 -0.77 10.01
N LEU A 49 2.40 -0.75 9.03
CA LEU A 49 0.98 -1.10 9.26
C LEU A 49 0.79 -2.62 9.42
N LEU A 50 1.63 -3.40 8.75
CA LEU A 50 1.58 -4.86 8.77
C LEU A 50 2.66 -5.48 9.67
N ASP A 51 3.58 -4.68 10.20
CA ASP A 51 4.73 -5.12 10.98
C ASP A 51 5.54 -6.23 10.28
N ARG A 52 5.68 -6.13 8.95
CA ARG A 52 6.43 -7.08 8.12
C ARG A 52 7.03 -6.41 6.88
N PRO A 53 8.11 -6.97 6.30
CA PRO A 53 8.58 -6.56 4.99
C PRO A 53 7.56 -6.87 3.90
N LEU A 54 7.58 -6.07 2.83
CA LEU A 54 6.60 -6.12 1.77
C LEU A 54 7.27 -5.83 0.42
N ARG A 55 6.86 -6.58 -0.60
CA ARG A 55 7.13 -6.28 -2.01
C ARG A 55 5.81 -5.96 -2.69
N LEU A 56 5.76 -4.82 -3.39
CA LEU A 56 4.56 -4.29 -4.02
C LEU A 56 4.78 -4.05 -5.50
N GLU A 57 3.84 -4.50 -6.31
CA GLU A 57 3.80 -4.26 -7.75
C GLU A 57 2.64 -3.31 -8.05
N SER A 58 2.88 -2.00 -7.90
CA SER A 58 1.88 -0.99 -8.22
C SER A 58 2.52 0.34 -8.63
N GLY A 59 1.87 1.04 -9.56
CA GLY A 59 2.29 2.36 -10.01
C GLY A 59 2.45 3.36 -8.85
N PRO A 60 1.46 3.50 -7.94
CA PRO A 60 1.59 4.36 -6.76
C PRO A 60 2.76 4.01 -5.85
N ASN A 61 3.03 2.71 -5.63
CA ASN A 61 4.16 2.27 -4.83
C ASN A 61 5.48 2.72 -5.47
N ALA A 62 5.69 2.40 -6.76
CA ALA A 62 6.91 2.74 -7.47
C ALA A 62 7.14 4.26 -7.49
N MET A 63 6.08 5.04 -7.70
CA MET A 63 6.13 6.49 -7.73
C MET A 63 6.50 7.08 -6.36
N GLU A 64 5.86 6.63 -5.27
CA GLU A 64 6.16 7.12 -3.92
C GLU A 64 7.56 6.72 -3.45
N GLN A 65 7.98 5.48 -3.70
CA GLN A 65 9.34 5.04 -3.38
C GLN A 65 10.39 5.84 -4.16
N SER A 66 10.14 6.12 -5.45
CA SER A 66 11.06 6.93 -6.27
C SER A 66 11.23 8.35 -5.70
N ARG A 67 10.13 8.97 -5.22
CA ARG A 67 10.20 10.28 -4.54
C ARG A 67 11.05 10.24 -3.28
N VAL A 68 10.92 9.19 -2.47
CA VAL A 68 11.71 9.01 -1.25
C VAL A 68 13.19 8.78 -1.59
N ALA A 69 13.46 7.88 -2.53
CA ALA A 69 14.83 7.57 -2.98
C ALA A 69 15.53 8.83 -3.54
N ALA A 70 14.88 9.57 -4.43
CA ALA A 70 15.44 10.80 -5.00
C ALA A 70 15.68 11.89 -3.94
N SER A 71 14.76 12.06 -2.99
CA SER A 71 14.92 13.01 -1.89
C SER A 71 16.11 12.64 -1.01
N ASN A 72 16.32 11.36 -0.71
CA ASN A 72 17.40 10.92 0.18
C ASN A 72 18.75 10.87 -0.54
N LEU A 73 18.75 10.56 -1.84
CA LEU A 73 19.95 10.64 -2.68
C LEU A 73 20.53 12.06 -2.70
N THR A 74 19.68 13.08 -2.59
CA THR A 74 20.07 14.50 -2.58
C THR A 74 20.28 15.07 -1.16
N GLY A 75 20.39 14.21 -0.14
CA GLY A 75 20.69 14.62 1.24
C GLY A 75 19.47 14.86 2.13
N GLY A 76 18.27 14.51 1.68
CA GLY A 76 17.07 14.50 2.51
C GLY A 76 16.99 13.35 3.52
N ASP A 77 15.98 13.40 4.39
CA ASP A 77 15.72 12.41 5.44
C ASP A 77 14.24 11.95 5.42
N LYS A 78 13.76 11.54 4.25
CA LYS A 78 12.37 11.10 4.05
C LYS A 78 12.25 9.60 4.27
N LYS A 79 11.22 9.19 5.03
CA LYS A 79 10.82 7.79 5.18
C LYS A 79 9.65 7.46 4.27
N TYR A 80 9.70 6.31 3.61
CA TYR A 80 8.54 5.71 2.96
C TYR A 80 7.53 5.26 4.02
N ALA A 81 6.28 5.73 3.88
CA ALA A 81 5.19 5.43 4.81
C ALA A 81 3.81 5.39 4.10
N SER A 82 3.81 5.19 2.77
CA SER A 82 2.57 5.17 2.00
C SER A 82 1.71 3.96 2.36
N ILE A 83 0.39 4.16 2.44
CA ILE A 83 -0.56 3.07 2.58
C ILE A 83 -0.68 2.38 1.22
N PRO A 84 -0.46 1.07 1.12
CA PRO A 84 -0.50 0.40 -0.17
C PRO A 84 -1.86 0.54 -0.82
N TRP A 85 -1.89 0.99 -2.07
CA TRP A 85 -3.11 1.14 -2.84
C TRP A 85 -2.84 0.98 -4.33
N PHE A 86 -3.89 0.65 -5.08
CA PHE A 86 -3.86 0.57 -6.53
C PHE A 86 -5.28 0.70 -7.11
N TRP A 87 -5.36 0.77 -8.44
CA TRP A 87 -6.61 0.65 -9.16
C TRP A 87 -6.47 -0.28 -10.36
N SER A 88 -7.60 -0.77 -10.84
CA SER A 88 -7.70 -1.53 -12.07
C SER A 88 -8.96 -1.09 -12.81
N ASP A 89 -8.85 -0.89 -14.13
CA ASP A 89 -10.00 -0.70 -15.00
C ASP A 89 -10.32 -2.04 -15.67
N GLN A 90 -11.51 -2.57 -15.40
CA GLN A 90 -11.99 -3.82 -15.99
C GLN A 90 -13.36 -3.59 -16.62
N TYR A 91 -13.46 -3.70 -17.94
CA TYR A 91 -14.64 -3.26 -18.68
C TYR A 91 -15.00 -1.82 -18.31
N ASP A 92 -16.27 -1.55 -18.01
CA ASP A 92 -16.76 -0.24 -17.54
C ASP A 92 -16.60 -0.05 -16.02
N LEU A 93 -15.92 -0.97 -15.33
CA LEU A 93 -15.71 -0.92 -13.88
C LEU A 93 -14.35 -0.33 -13.52
N LYS A 94 -14.38 0.58 -12.55
CA LYS A 94 -13.18 1.11 -11.89
C LYS A 94 -13.06 0.48 -10.51
N LEU A 95 -11.98 -0.25 -10.29
CA LEU A 95 -11.68 -0.94 -9.04
C LEU A 95 -10.60 -0.15 -8.32
N GLN A 96 -10.80 0.18 -7.05
CA GLN A 96 -9.80 0.87 -6.23
C GLN A 96 -9.63 0.10 -4.91
N MET A 97 -8.39 -0.17 -4.52
CA MET A 97 -8.11 -0.97 -3.33
C MET A 97 -7.05 -0.28 -2.48
N VAL A 98 -7.20 -0.32 -1.15
CA VAL A 98 -6.23 0.23 -0.19
C VAL A 98 -6.03 -0.71 1.00
N GLY A 99 -4.80 -0.95 1.40
CA GLY A 99 -4.41 -1.86 2.49
C GLY A 99 -4.32 -3.34 2.08
N PHE A 100 -4.38 -4.27 3.03
CA PHE A 100 -4.34 -5.73 2.75
C PHE A 100 -5.49 -6.53 3.39
N SER A 101 -6.21 -7.32 2.58
CA SER A 101 -7.27 -8.23 3.04
C SER A 101 -6.76 -9.52 3.65
N SER A 102 -5.52 -9.93 3.35
CA SER A 102 -4.99 -11.28 3.65
C SER A 102 -5.06 -11.65 5.14
N ASP A 103 -5.09 -10.63 5.99
CA ASP A 103 -5.01 -10.73 7.44
C ASP A 103 -6.33 -10.39 8.14
N ALA A 104 -7.41 -10.21 7.38
CA ALA A 104 -8.71 -9.81 7.91
C ALA A 104 -9.50 -11.00 8.47
N ASP A 105 -10.23 -10.74 9.55
CA ASP A 105 -11.10 -11.71 10.20
C ASP A 105 -12.55 -11.60 9.69
N GLU A 106 -12.98 -10.39 9.32
CA GLU A 106 -14.34 -10.11 8.88
C GLU A 106 -14.36 -9.21 7.64
N SER A 107 -15.48 -9.26 6.90
CA SER A 107 -15.76 -8.34 5.81
C SER A 107 -17.15 -7.73 5.96
N ILE A 108 -17.23 -6.42 5.74
CA ILE A 108 -18.47 -5.64 5.84
C ILE A 108 -18.69 -4.99 4.48
N THR A 109 -19.81 -5.33 3.82
CA THR A 109 -20.19 -4.73 2.55
C THR A 109 -21.26 -3.66 2.77
N ARG A 110 -21.03 -2.47 2.20
CA ARG A 110 -22.00 -1.38 2.12
C ARG A 110 -22.43 -1.18 0.67
N GLY A 111 -23.73 -1.11 0.44
CA GLY A 111 -24.33 -1.00 -0.91
C GLY A 111 -24.89 -2.34 -1.39
N ASP A 112 -25.56 -2.30 -2.54
CA ASP A 112 -26.11 -3.50 -3.16
C ASP A 112 -24.97 -4.34 -3.76
N ARG A 113 -25.08 -5.68 -3.72
CA ARG A 113 -24.12 -6.60 -4.39
C ARG A 113 -24.18 -6.53 -5.93
N LYS A 114 -24.66 -5.42 -6.49
CA LYS A 114 -24.63 -5.14 -7.92
C LYS A 114 -23.31 -4.45 -8.26
N PRO A 115 -22.69 -4.77 -9.40
CA PRO A 115 -21.30 -4.38 -9.73
C PRO A 115 -21.05 -2.87 -9.88
N MET A 116 -21.99 -1.99 -9.57
CA MET A 116 -21.90 -0.55 -9.87
C MET A 116 -21.73 0.37 -8.65
N SER A 117 -21.95 -0.08 -7.41
CA SER A 117 -21.82 0.80 -6.22
C SER A 117 -21.73 0.04 -4.90
N SER A 118 -20.63 -0.72 -4.69
CA SER A 118 -20.43 -1.43 -3.42
C SER A 118 -19.08 -1.10 -2.79
N LEU A 119 -19.05 -1.12 -1.47
CA LEU A 119 -17.84 -0.86 -0.70
C LEU A 119 -17.64 -2.02 0.26
N CYS A 120 -16.51 -2.71 0.16
CA CYS A 120 -16.18 -3.82 1.04
C CYS A 120 -15.04 -3.39 1.96
N PHE A 121 -15.32 -3.32 3.25
CA PHE A 121 -14.30 -3.13 4.28
C PHE A 121 -13.90 -4.49 4.82
N THR A 122 -12.63 -4.64 5.18
CA THR A 122 -12.20 -5.83 5.92
C THR A 122 -11.53 -5.40 7.22
N THR A 123 -11.95 -6.01 8.32
CA THR A 123 -11.52 -5.68 9.67
C THR A 123 -10.70 -6.81 10.27
N ARG A 124 -9.77 -6.45 11.14
CA ARG A 124 -9.05 -7.40 11.99
C ARG A 124 -9.36 -7.11 13.44
N ALA A 125 -9.70 -8.14 14.20
CA ALA A 125 -9.87 -8.03 15.64
C ALA A 125 -8.54 -7.69 16.32
N ALA A 126 -8.63 -6.97 17.44
CA ALA A 126 -7.46 -6.74 18.27
C ALA A 126 -6.96 -8.05 18.88
N LYS A 127 -5.66 -8.36 18.73
CA LYS A 127 -5.05 -9.56 19.30
C LYS A 127 -4.79 -9.46 20.82
N SER A 128 -4.94 -8.28 21.41
CA SER A 128 -4.81 -8.07 22.86
C SER A 128 -5.65 -6.89 23.33
N SER A 129 -5.98 -6.84 24.62
CA SER A 129 -6.72 -5.75 25.26
C SER A 129 -6.03 -4.38 25.17
N ARG A 130 -4.72 -4.33 24.90
CA ARG A 130 -3.96 -3.09 24.65
C ARG A 130 -4.01 -2.63 23.19
N GLN A 131 -4.41 -3.49 22.27
CA GLN A 131 -4.48 -3.16 20.85
C GLN A 131 -5.89 -2.67 20.50
N LYS A 132 -6.01 -1.53 19.82
CA LYS A 132 -7.32 -1.08 19.32
C LYS A 132 -7.68 -1.90 18.06
N PRO A 133 -8.95 -2.24 17.85
CA PRO A 133 -9.40 -2.77 16.56
C PRO A 133 -9.09 -1.74 15.47
N SER A 134 -8.57 -2.20 14.33
CA SER A 134 -8.14 -1.34 13.23
C SER A 134 -8.70 -1.84 11.91
N ILE A 135 -9.07 -0.89 11.05
CA ILE A 135 -9.36 -1.18 9.63
C ILE A 135 -8.00 -1.34 8.95
N HIS A 136 -7.64 -2.56 8.59
CA HIS A 136 -6.36 -2.86 7.93
C HIS A 136 -6.46 -2.75 6.40
N HIS A 137 -7.69 -2.76 5.87
CA HIS A 137 -7.94 -2.76 4.44
C HIS A 137 -9.37 -2.39 4.08
N ALA A 138 -9.49 -1.67 2.98
CA ALA A 138 -10.75 -1.36 2.35
C ALA A 138 -10.64 -1.60 0.84
N ASN A 139 -11.55 -2.40 0.31
CA ASN A 139 -11.74 -2.61 -1.11
C ASN A 139 -12.93 -1.76 -1.57
N PHE A 140 -12.65 -0.77 -2.41
CA PHE A 140 -13.66 0.12 -2.97
C PHE A 140 -14.05 -0.35 -4.37
N TRP A 141 -15.34 -0.63 -4.57
CA TRP A 141 -15.92 -0.90 -5.87
C TRP A 141 -16.75 0.32 -6.27
N TRP A 142 -16.12 1.28 -6.93
CA TRP A 142 -16.75 2.58 -7.15
C TRP A 142 -16.46 3.12 -8.56
N GLN A 143 -17.54 3.38 -9.31
CA GLN A 143 -17.47 4.17 -10.54
C GLN A 143 -17.51 5.68 -10.19
N ASN A 144 -16.41 6.39 -10.47
CA ASN A 144 -16.28 7.87 -10.52
C ASN A 144 -16.12 8.68 -9.22
N ASN A 145 -15.09 8.44 -8.41
CA ASN A 145 -14.49 9.54 -7.62
C ASN A 145 -12.97 9.35 -7.39
N SER A 146 -12.27 10.49 -7.27
CA SER A 146 -10.83 10.57 -7.01
C SER A 146 -10.49 10.32 -5.53
N TRP A 147 -9.41 9.57 -5.29
CA TRP A 147 -8.87 9.18 -3.97
C TRP A 147 -8.75 10.34 -2.96
N GLU A 148 -8.44 11.54 -3.43
CA GLU A 148 -8.25 12.77 -2.63
C GLU A 148 -9.46 13.16 -1.78
N LYS A 149 -10.68 12.69 -2.14
CA LYS A 149 -11.89 12.97 -1.36
C LYS A 149 -12.10 12.01 -0.18
N ILE A 150 -11.38 10.89 -0.15
CA ILE A 150 -11.58 9.79 0.82
C ILE A 150 -10.47 9.79 1.88
N TYR A 151 -9.21 10.05 1.48
CA TYR A 151 -8.09 10.10 2.42
C TYR A 151 -7.85 11.51 2.94
N ARG A 152 -8.08 11.66 4.24
CA ARG A 152 -7.87 12.88 5.03
C ARG A 152 -6.62 12.67 5.90
N PRO A 153 -5.44 13.20 5.55
CA PRO A 153 -4.21 13.00 6.32
C PRO A 153 -4.33 13.45 7.80
N GLU A 154 -5.29 14.31 8.12
CA GLU A 154 -5.64 14.74 9.47
C GLU A 154 -6.19 13.63 10.39
N HIS A 155 -6.58 12.47 9.86
CA HIS A 155 -7.04 11.30 10.63
C HIS A 155 -5.97 10.21 10.83
N ALA A 156 -4.78 10.38 10.26
CA ALA A 156 -3.64 9.54 10.62
C ALA A 156 -3.28 9.83 12.08
N VAL A 157 -3.41 8.82 12.94
CA VAL A 157 -3.14 8.88 14.38
C VAL A 157 -1.83 9.62 14.63
N LYS A 158 -1.92 10.82 15.22
CA LYS A 158 -0.76 11.51 15.81
C LYS A 158 -0.24 10.61 16.93
N SER A 159 0.87 9.91 16.71
CA SER A 159 1.66 9.37 17.81
C SER A 159 2.16 10.55 18.63
N ARG A 160 1.53 10.80 19.78
CA ARG A 160 2.10 11.72 20.78
C ARG A 160 3.38 11.10 21.33
N GLY A 161 4.43 11.93 21.41
CA GLY A 161 5.65 11.63 22.14
C GLY A 161 5.46 11.69 23.65
#